data_AF-A0A5K1F0P2-F1
#
_entry.id   AF-A0A5K1F0P2-F1
#
_cell.length_a   1.000
_cell.length_b   1.000
_cell.length_c   1.000
_cell.angle_alpha   90.00
_cell.angle_beta   90.00
_cell.angle_gamma   90.00
#
_symmetry.space_group_name_H-M   'P 1'
#
loop_
_entity.id
_entity.type
_entity.pdbx_description
1 polymer ?
#
loop_
_entity_poly.entity_id
_entity_poly.type
_entity_poly.pdbx_seq_one_letter_code
_entity_poly.pdbx_strand_id
1 'polypeptide(L)' 'VFISRGSLDSFSLVADAAYISASLARIMRGLFEICLRRGWSEMSSLLLGYCKAVDRQIWPHQHPLRQFDKDISQD' A
#
# COMPACT_ATOMS: atom_id res chain seq x y z
N VAL A 1 -2.78 -8.70 3.91
CA VAL A 1 -4.26 -8.67 3.75
C VAL A 1 -4.72 -7.41 3.03
N PHE A 2 -4.53 -6.22 3.63
CA PHE A 2 -5.03 -4.95 3.07
C PHE A 2 -4.59 -4.68 1.62
N ILE A 3 -3.29 -4.69 1.32
CA ILE A 3 -2.76 -4.45 -0.04
C ILE A 3 -3.24 -5.54 -1.02
N SER A 4 -3.27 -6.80 -0.59
CA SER A 4 -3.69 -7.92 -1.43
C SER A 4 -5.21 -8.02 -1.62
N ARG A 5 -6.01 -7.17 -0.95
CA ARG A 5 -7.49 -7.28 -0.88
C ARG A 5 -7.96 -8.67 -0.45
N GLY A 6 -7.23 -9.31 0.47
CA GLY A 6 -7.56 -10.64 0.97
C GLY A 6 -8.76 -10.60 1.93
N SER A 7 -9.57 -11.65 1.93
CA SER A 7 -10.66 -11.84 2.90
C SER A 7 -10.12 -12.29 4.27
N LEU A 8 -10.84 -11.93 5.33
CA LEU A 8 -10.58 -12.35 6.71
C LEU A 8 -11.92 -12.77 7.34
N ASP A 9 -11.92 -13.91 8.03
CA ASP A 9 -13.16 -14.50 8.55
C ASP A 9 -13.42 -14.11 10.02
N SER A 10 -12.36 -13.92 10.81
CA SER A 10 -12.50 -13.61 12.24
C SER A 10 -12.68 -12.10 12.47
N PHE A 11 -13.73 -11.73 13.23
CA PHE A 11 -14.01 -10.34 13.57
C PHE A 11 -12.81 -9.59 14.17
N SER A 12 -12.07 -10.23 15.10
CA SER A 12 -10.88 -9.63 15.71
C SER A 12 -9.81 -9.28 14.67
N LEU A 13 -9.57 -10.17 13.68
CA LEU A 13 -8.57 -9.93 12.64
C LEU A 13 -9.00 -8.83 11.69
N VAL A 14 -10.30 -8.75 11.36
CA VAL A 14 -10.86 -7.65 10.56
C VAL A 14 -10.65 -6.31 11.25
N ALA A 15 -10.94 -6.24 12.56
CA ALA A 15 -10.76 -5.03 13.36
C ALA A 15 -9.29 -4.60 13.41
N ASP A 16 -8.37 -5.53 13.68
CA ASP A 16 -6.93 -5.26 13.71
C ASP A 16 -6.41 -4.78 12.35
N ALA A 17 -6.83 -5.45 11.27
CA ALA A 17 -6.43 -5.07 9.92
C ALA A 17 -6.95 -3.67 9.54
N ALA A 18 -8.19 -3.33 9.91
CA ALA A 18 -8.76 -2.02 9.71
C ALA A 18 -7.98 -0.95 10.48
N TYR A 19 -7.69 -1.20 11.76
CA TYR A 19 -6.93 -0.30 12.62
C TYR A 19 -5.53 0.01 12.04
N ILE A 20 -4.81 -1.02 11.59
CA ILE A 20 -3.50 -0.86 10.95
C ILE A 20 -3.64 -0.07 9.64
N SER A 21 -4.62 -0.41 8.81
CA SER A 21 -4.81 0.22 7.49
C SER A 21 -5.10 1.73 7.56
N ALA A 22 -5.81 2.18 8.61
CA ALA A 22 -6.18 3.59 8.79
C ALA A 22 -4.98 4.55 8.97
N SER A 23 -3.82 4.02 9.36
CA SER A 23 -2.59 4.81 9.55
C SER A 23 -1.44 4.40 8.62
N LEU A 24 -1.54 3.25 7.96
CA LEU A 24 -0.48 2.68 7.14
C LEU A 24 0.08 3.64 6.09
N ALA A 25 -0.77 4.37 5.36
CA ALA A 25 -0.32 5.32 4.33
C ALA A 25 0.56 6.44 4.92
N ARG A 26 0.16 6.99 6.07
CA ARG A 26 0.91 8.05 6.76
C ARG A 26 2.24 7.54 7.30
N ILE A 27 2.25 6.34 7.90
CA ILE A 27 3.47 5.71 8.41
C ILE A 27 4.46 5.48 7.28
N MET A 28 4.01 4.89 6.16
CA MET A 28 4.86 4.62 5.01
C MET A 28 5.41 5.89 4.37
N ARG A 29 4.59 6.95 4.27
CA ARG A 29 5.04 8.25 3.77
C ARG A 29 6.10 8.88 4.69
N GLY A 30 5.92 8.78 6.01
CA GLY A 30 6.90 9.24 6.99
C GLY A 30 8.25 8.53 6.84
N LEU A 31 8.23 7.20 6.70
CA LEU A 31 9.45 6.42 6.44
C LEU A 31 10.13 6.82 5.13
N PHE A 32 9.36 7.00 4.06
CA PHE A 32 9.86 7.45 2.77
C PHE A 32 10.55 8.81 2.87
N GLU A 33 9.92 9.78 3.50
CA GLU A 33 10.48 11.12 3.66
C GLU A 33 11.75 11.14 4.51
N ILE A 34 11.82 10.30 5.56
CA ILE A 34 13.05 10.15 6.36
C ILE A 34 14.21 9.66 5.48
N CYS A 35 13.98 8.61 4.68
CA CYS A 35 15.01 8.06 3.81
C CYS A 35 15.43 9.06 2.72
N LEU A 36 14.45 9.79 2.17
CA LEU A 36 14.68 10.80 1.14
C LEU A 36 15.54 11.96 1.68
N ARG A 37 15.21 12.49 2.88
CA ARG A 37 15.97 13.56 3.51
C ARG A 37 17.39 13.14 3.91
N ARG A 38 17.60 11.85 4.19
CA ARG A 38 18.92 11.27 4.49
C ARG A 38 19.74 10.92 3.23
N GLY A 39 19.19 11.09 2.03
CA GLY A 39 19.86 10.76 0.78
C GLY A 39 20.04 9.26 0.53
N TRP A 40 19.26 8.41 1.21
CA TRP A 40 19.33 6.95 1.06
C TRP A 40 18.59 6.53 -0.20
N SER A 41 19.23 6.67 -1.36
CA SER A 41 18.59 6.52 -2.68
C SER A 41 17.86 5.18 -2.85
N GLU A 42 18.53 4.07 -2.58
CA GLU A 42 17.95 2.72 -2.73
C GLU A 42 16.72 2.53 -1.83
N MET A 43 16.85 2.89 -0.55
CA MET A 43 15.77 2.77 0.42
C MET A 43 14.59 3.70 0.08
N SER A 44 14.88 4.90 -0.42
CA SER A 44 13.86 5.86 -0.84
C SER A 44 13.07 5.34 -2.03
N SER A 45 13.75 4.74 -3.01
CA SER A 45 13.11 4.09 -4.17
C SER A 45 12.22 2.92 -3.74
N LEU A 46 12.73 2.07 -2.85
CA LEU A 46 11.97 0.95 -2.29
C LEU A 46 10.70 1.44 -1.58
N LEU A 47 10.84 2.38 -0.64
CA LEU A 47 9.72 2.90 0.14
C LEU A 47 8.70 3.68 -0.71
N LEU A 48 9.14 4.36 -1.77
CA LEU A 48 8.23 4.97 -2.74
C LEU A 48 7.38 3.90 -3.44
N GLY A 49 7.98 2.78 -3.82
CA GLY A 49 7.28 1.61 -4.36
C GLY A 49 6.20 1.10 -3.40
N TYR A 50 6.53 1.00 -2.11
CA TYR A 50 5.55 0.60 -1.10
C TYR A 50 4.47 1.65 -0.82
N CYS A 51 4.78 2.96 -0.84
CA CYS A 51 3.76 4.01 -0.73
C CYS A 51 2.72 3.85 -1.84
N LYS A 52 3.18 3.68 -3.09
CA LYS A 52 2.29 3.41 -4.23
C LYS A 52 1.48 2.13 -4.04
N ALA A 53 2.09 1.08 -3.49
CA ALA A 53 1.42 -0.19 -3.25
C ALA A 53 0.31 -0.09 -2.20
N VAL A 54 0.53 0.69 -1.14
CA VAL A 54 -0.46 0.97 -0.10
C VAL A 54 -1.62 1.79 -0.66
N ASP A 55 -1.33 2.89 -1.36
CA ASP A 55 -2.35 3.80 -1.88
C ASP A 55 -3.25 3.13 -2.93
N ARG A 56 -2.65 2.30 -3.79
CA ARG A 56 -3.36 1.65 -4.90
C ARG A 56 -3.89 0.26 -4.54
N GLN A 57 -3.44 -0.30 -3.41
CA GLN A 57 -3.67 -1.69 -3.03
C GLN A 57 -3.24 -2.66 -4.14
N ILE A 58 -2.03 -2.45 -4.67
CA ILE A 58 -1.44 -3.25 -5.76
C ILE A 58 0.04 -3.46 -5.43
N TRP A 59 0.48 -4.72 -5.42
CA TRP A 59 1.89 -5.00 -5.16
C TRP A 59 2.79 -4.57 -6.32
N PRO A 60 4.06 -4.18 -6.08
CA PRO A 60 4.97 -3.73 -7.13
C PRO A 60 5.24 -4.76 -8.23
N HIS A 61 5.08 -6.06 -7.94
CA HIS A 61 5.28 -7.17 -8.88
C HIS A 61 4.01 -7.50 -9.69
N GLN A 62 2.88 -6.84 -9.42
CA GLN A 62 1.64 -7.06 -10.15
C GLN A 62 1.56 -6.18 -11.40
N HIS A 63 0.77 -6.61 -12.39
CA HIS A 63 0.64 -5.90 -13.66
C HIS A 63 0.10 -4.47 -13.47
N PRO A 64 0.75 -3.43 -14.05
CA PRO A 64 0.36 -2.03 -13.84
C PRO A 64 -1.08 -1.70 -14.24
N LEU A 65 -1.66 -2.42 -15.21
CA LEU A 65 -3.05 -2.19 -15.65
C LEU A 65 -4.10 -2.42 -14.55
N ARG A 66 -3.76 -3.13 -13.45
CA ARG A 66 -4.66 -3.25 -12.29
C ARG A 66 -5.03 -1.92 -11.64
N GLN A 67 -4.33 -0.83 -11.98
CA GLN A 67 -4.66 0.52 -11.50
C GLN A 67 -5.98 1.04 -12.07
N PHE A 68 -6.40 0.51 -13.22
CA PHE A 68 -7.61 0.93 -13.95
C PHE A 68 -8.80 0.00 -13.70
N ASP A 69 -8.72 -0.89 -12.71
CA ASP A 69 -9.77 -1.87 -12.39
C ASP A 69 -11.15 -1.20 -12.20
N LYS A 70 -11.17 0.02 -11.64
CA LYS A 70 -12.38 0.83 -11.44
C LYS A 70 -12.84 1.59 -12.69
N ASP A 71 -11.94 1.85 -13.62
CA ASP A 71 -12.22 2.64 -14.83
C ASP A 71 -12.71 1.74 -15.97
N ILE A 72 -12.30 0.46 -15.97
CA ILE A 72 -12.63 -0.51 -17.02
C ILE A 72 -13.93 -1.27 -16.69
N SER A 73 -14.29 -1.42 -15.42
CA SER A 73 -15.45 -2.21 -14.96
C SER A 73 -16.80 -1.47 -15.03
N GLN A 74 -17.02 -0.57 -16.02
CA GLN A 74 -18.27 0.21 -16.14
C GLN A 74 -19.41 -0.51 -16.90
N ASP A 75 -19.30 -1.81 -17.15
CA ASP A 75 -20.40 -2.65 -17.66
C ASP A 75 -21.15 -3.38 -16.51
#